data_AF-A0A7V9CK90-F1
#
_entry.id   AF-A0A7V9CK90-F1
#
_cell.length_a   1.000
_cell.length_b   1.000
_cell.length_c   1.000
_cell.angle_alpha   90.00
_cell.angle_beta   90.00
_cell.angle_gamma   90.00
#
_symmetry.space_group_name_H-M   'P 1'
#
loop_
_entity.id
_entity.type
_entity.pdbx_description
1 polymer ?
#
loop_
_entity_poly.entity_id
_entity_poly.type
_entity_poly.pdbx_seq_one_letter_code
_entity_poly.pdbx_strand_id
1 'polypeptide(L)'
;MRTTILIAVLAAASSLPALAQPPPPGGPPRDVVVSSGQGLVKRAPDQVFVTVAAEARSRQPREAQQQNATVMTAVRARLAAFALAEDAIRTLSVDMQPEFDWANGKQTLRGYLASNVIDVRLDDVARVGEVVDAVVAAGA
;
A
#
# COMPACT_ATOMS: atom_id res chain seq x y z
N MET A 1 -28.10 103.63 -10.37
CA MET A 1 -27.22 103.25 -11.50
C MET A 1 -26.77 101.81 -11.30
N ARG A 2 -26.41 101.10 -12.38
CA ARG A 2 -25.89 99.72 -12.43
C ARG A 2 -26.88 98.64 -11.98
N THR A 3 -27.42 97.94 -12.96
CA THR A 3 -28.29 96.75 -12.85
C THR A 3 -27.51 95.54 -12.32
N THR A 4 -28.18 94.66 -11.56
CA THR A 4 -27.67 93.32 -11.19
C THR A 4 -28.72 92.26 -11.56
N ILE A 5 -28.26 91.06 -11.87
CA ILE A 5 -29.02 90.02 -12.59
C ILE A 5 -29.90 89.21 -11.63
N LEU A 6 -31.12 88.87 -12.09
CA LEU A 6 -32.01 87.89 -11.46
C LEU A 6 -31.99 86.60 -12.31
N ILE A 7 -31.61 85.47 -11.72
CA ILE A 7 -31.72 84.13 -12.33
C ILE A 7 -32.82 83.37 -11.59
N ALA A 8 -33.75 82.75 -12.31
CA ALA A 8 -34.82 81.94 -11.73
C ALA A 8 -35.38 80.94 -12.75
N VAL A 9 -35.75 79.73 -12.28
CA VAL A 9 -36.75 78.80 -12.88
C VAL A 9 -36.35 78.20 -14.25
N LEU A 10 -36.38 76.90 -14.53
CA LEU A 10 -36.79 75.65 -13.84
C LEU A 10 -35.88 74.50 -14.42
N ALA A 11 -36.01 73.17 -14.28
CA ALA A 11 -37.00 72.25 -13.72
C ALA A 11 -36.40 70.85 -13.40
N ALA A 12 -37.27 69.93 -12.94
CA ALA A 12 -37.19 68.48 -13.18
C ALA A 12 -35.91 67.73 -12.75
N ALA A 13 -35.63 67.70 -11.44
CA ALA A 13 -34.84 66.60 -10.87
C ALA A 13 -35.68 65.31 -10.86
N SER A 14 -35.39 64.36 -11.76
CA SER A 14 -36.00 63.02 -11.79
C SER A 14 -35.33 62.08 -10.79
N SER A 15 -35.30 62.49 -9.51
CA SER A 15 -34.78 61.69 -8.40
C SER A 15 -35.70 60.50 -8.11
N LEU A 16 -35.49 59.39 -8.82
CA LEU A 16 -35.99 58.08 -8.41
C LEU A 16 -35.46 57.80 -7.00
N PRO A 17 -36.33 57.57 -5.99
CA PRO A 17 -35.84 57.22 -4.68
C PRO A 17 -35.23 55.82 -4.76
N ALA A 18 -33.95 55.71 -4.44
CA ALA A 18 -33.28 54.43 -4.23
C ALA A 18 -33.76 53.80 -2.91
N LEU A 19 -35.05 53.43 -2.87
CA LEU A 19 -35.67 52.76 -1.73
C LEU A 19 -34.98 51.42 -1.54
N ALA A 20 -34.30 51.31 -0.40
CA ALA A 20 -33.49 50.18 0.02
C ALA A 20 -34.06 48.83 -0.43
N GLN A 21 -33.42 48.22 -1.43
CA GLN A 21 -33.65 46.80 -1.70
C GLN A 21 -33.29 46.02 -0.44
N PRO A 22 -34.16 45.14 0.08
CA PRO A 22 -33.82 44.31 1.22
C PRO A 22 -32.59 43.47 0.87
N PRO A 23 -31.62 43.31 1.79
CA PRO A 23 -30.42 42.53 1.51
C PRO A 23 -30.81 41.09 1.15
N PRO A 24 -30.16 40.47 0.15
CA PRO A 24 -30.60 39.19 -0.39
C PRO A 24 -30.63 38.11 0.70
N PRO A 25 -31.75 37.38 0.88
CA PRO A 25 -31.83 36.29 1.85
C PRO A 25 -30.90 35.15 1.40
N GLY A 26 -29.81 34.95 2.14
CA GLY A 26 -28.72 34.04 1.74
C GLY A 26 -27.31 34.52 2.08
N GLY A 27 -27.12 35.73 2.62
CA GLY A 27 -25.85 36.09 3.25
C GLY A 27 -25.48 35.10 4.36
N PRO A 28 -24.20 34.72 4.52
CA PRO A 28 -23.80 33.67 5.46
C PRO A 28 -24.20 34.02 6.90
N PRO A 29 -24.71 33.04 7.68
CA PRO A 29 -25.15 33.28 9.05
C PRO A 29 -24.01 33.85 9.90
N ARG A 30 -24.30 34.92 10.65
CA ARG A 30 -23.29 35.77 11.29
C ARG A 30 -22.66 35.17 12.55
N ASP A 31 -23.22 34.06 13.05
CA ASP A 31 -22.86 33.41 14.30
C ASP A 31 -22.18 32.04 14.08
N VAL A 32 -21.35 31.92 13.03
CA VAL A 32 -20.63 30.67 12.69
C VAL A 32 -19.13 30.79 12.89
N VAL A 33 -18.59 29.98 13.80
CA VAL A 33 -17.15 29.76 13.93
C VAL A 33 -16.75 28.56 13.08
N VAL A 34 -16.14 28.81 11.92
CA VAL A 34 -15.50 27.76 11.11
C VAL A 34 -14.05 27.60 11.57
N SER A 35 -13.68 26.40 12.01
CA SER A 35 -12.30 26.03 12.30
C SER A 35 -11.89 24.82 11.47
N SER A 36 -10.59 24.70 11.22
CA SER A 36 -9.98 23.52 10.61
C SER A 36 -8.76 23.10 11.42
N GLY A 37 -8.48 21.80 11.43
CA GLY A 37 -7.35 21.22 12.13
C GLY A 37 -6.80 20.02 11.37
N GLN A 38 -5.51 19.74 11.53
CA GLN A 38 -4.84 18.59 10.92
C GLN A 38 -4.29 17.71 12.04
N GLY A 39 -4.68 16.43 12.03
CA GLY A 39 -4.11 15.40 12.91
C GLY A 39 -3.07 14.59 12.16
N LEU A 40 -1.87 14.47 12.72
CA LEU A 40 -0.81 13.60 12.21
C LEU A 40 -0.42 12.60 13.29
N VAL A 41 -0.56 11.31 13.01
CA VAL A 41 -0.12 10.22 13.89
C VAL A 41 1.06 9.51 13.23
N LYS A 42 2.10 9.22 14.01
CA LYS A 42 3.24 8.39 13.60
C LYS A 42 3.39 7.26 14.62
N ARG A 43 3.59 6.03 14.13
CA ARG A 43 3.93 4.83 14.91
C ARG A 43 5.02 4.08 14.14
N ALA A 44 5.86 3.32 14.83
CA ALA A 44 6.68 2.29 14.19
C ALA A 44 5.77 1.14 13.68
N PRO A 45 6.20 0.37 12.67
CA PRO A 45 5.55 -0.89 12.31
C PRO A 45 5.55 -1.86 13.51
N ASP A 46 4.46 -2.60 13.68
CA ASP A 46 4.24 -3.63 14.69
C ASP A 46 4.21 -5.06 14.12
N GLN A 47 4.24 -5.22 12.78
CA GLN A 47 4.35 -6.52 12.09
C GLN A 47 5.23 -6.44 10.84
N VAL A 48 5.87 -7.55 10.48
CA VAL A 48 6.55 -7.80 9.20
C VAL A 48 6.10 -9.14 8.62
N PHE A 49 6.10 -9.25 7.29
CA PHE A 49 5.81 -10.47 6.53
C PHE A 49 7.05 -10.83 5.72
N VAL A 50 7.51 -12.08 5.81
CA VAL A 50 8.71 -12.59 5.14
C VAL A 50 8.33 -13.75 4.23
N THR A 51 8.36 -13.50 2.92
CA THR A 51 8.20 -14.55 1.91
C THR A 51 9.47 -15.39 1.83
N VAL A 52 9.36 -16.70 2.01
CA VAL A 52 10.46 -17.67 1.91
C VAL A 52 10.11 -18.69 0.84
N ALA A 53 10.99 -18.88 -0.14
CA ALA A 53 10.80 -19.85 -1.23
C ALA A 53 11.90 -20.92 -1.16
N ALA A 54 11.51 -22.20 -1.09
CA ALA A 54 12.43 -23.30 -1.29
C ALA A 54 12.32 -23.81 -2.73
N GLU A 55 13.45 -24.06 -3.39
CA GLU A 55 13.54 -24.65 -4.72
C GLU A 55 14.35 -25.96 -4.70
N ALA A 56 13.96 -26.94 -5.52
CA ALA A 56 14.78 -28.12 -5.81
C ALA A 56 14.64 -28.55 -7.27
N ARG A 57 15.72 -29.11 -7.84
CA ARG A 57 15.83 -29.43 -9.27
C ARG A 57 16.33 -30.86 -9.46
N SER A 58 15.58 -31.68 -10.20
CA SER A 58 16.04 -32.99 -10.67
C SER A 58 15.56 -33.28 -12.09
N ARG A 59 16.23 -34.21 -12.78
CA ARG A 59 15.74 -34.82 -14.04
C ARG A 59 14.44 -35.61 -13.85
N GLN A 60 14.08 -35.99 -12.62
CA GLN A 60 12.82 -36.68 -12.31
C GLN A 60 11.86 -35.77 -11.52
N PRO A 61 10.57 -35.63 -11.92
CA PRO A 61 9.64 -34.72 -11.24
C PRO A 61 9.39 -35.11 -9.79
N ARG A 62 9.22 -36.41 -9.51
CA ARG A 62 9.01 -36.93 -8.14
C ARG A 62 10.20 -36.64 -7.23
N GLU A 63 11.42 -36.77 -7.75
CA GLU A 63 12.63 -36.53 -6.96
C GLU A 63 12.78 -35.04 -6.62
N ALA A 64 12.53 -34.15 -7.59
CA ALA A 64 12.50 -32.70 -7.35
C ALA A 64 11.49 -32.34 -6.25
N GLN A 65 10.28 -32.93 -6.28
CA GLN A 65 9.27 -32.74 -5.25
C GLN A 65 9.71 -33.26 -3.87
N GLN A 66 10.36 -34.42 -3.81
CA GLN A 66 10.86 -35.01 -2.56
C GLN A 66 12.00 -34.18 -1.96
N GLN A 67 12.95 -33.73 -2.78
CA GLN A 67 14.02 -32.83 -2.36
C GLN A 67 13.45 -31.50 -1.84
N ASN A 68 12.50 -30.89 -2.56
CA ASN A 68 11.82 -29.66 -2.14
C ASN A 68 11.10 -29.83 -0.79
N ALA A 69 10.36 -30.93 -0.62
CA ALA A 69 9.66 -31.23 0.62
C ALA A 69 10.63 -31.41 1.80
N THR A 70 11.80 -32.03 1.59
CA THR A 70 12.86 -32.15 2.60
C THR A 70 13.40 -30.78 3.02
N VAL A 71 13.72 -29.90 2.06
CA VAL A 71 14.19 -28.53 2.35
C VAL A 71 13.13 -27.73 3.10
N MET A 72 11.88 -27.71 2.62
CA MET A 72 10.78 -27.00 3.27
C MET A 72 10.45 -27.57 4.67
N THR A 73 10.71 -28.86 4.91
CA THR A 73 10.62 -29.46 6.25
C THR A 73 11.72 -28.94 7.18
N ALA A 74 12.96 -28.79 6.69
CA ALA A 74 14.05 -28.19 7.47
C ALA A 74 13.79 -26.70 7.76
N VAL A 75 13.30 -25.93 6.78
CA VAL A 75 12.89 -24.52 6.94
C VAL A 75 11.83 -24.39 8.04
N ARG A 76 10.77 -25.19 7.99
CA ARG A 76 9.70 -25.18 9.02
C ARG A 76 10.21 -25.61 10.40
N ALA A 77 11.12 -26.58 10.46
CA ALA A 77 11.76 -27.00 11.72
C ALA A 77 12.65 -25.91 12.33
N ARG A 78 13.31 -25.07 11.51
CA ARG A 78 14.00 -23.87 12.02
C ARG A 78 13.02 -22.81 12.51
N LEU A 79 11.98 -22.48 11.73
CA LEU A 79 10.97 -21.49 12.10
C LEU A 79 10.24 -21.84 13.40
N ALA A 80 10.02 -23.12 13.68
CA ALA A 80 9.43 -23.58 14.94
C ALA A 80 10.24 -23.17 16.19
N ALA A 81 11.56 -22.97 16.08
CA ALA A 81 12.40 -22.52 17.19
C ALA A 81 12.17 -21.05 17.59
N PHE A 82 11.49 -20.25 16.75
CA PHE A 82 11.30 -18.81 16.99
C PHE A 82 10.10 -18.47 17.88
N ALA A 83 9.30 -19.48 18.28
CA ALA A 83 8.05 -19.33 19.04
C ALA A 83 7.02 -18.42 18.34
N LEU A 84 6.87 -18.60 17.02
CA LEU A 84 5.87 -17.90 16.21
C LEU A 84 4.44 -18.37 16.55
N ALA A 85 3.43 -17.53 16.30
CA ALA A 85 2.03 -17.91 16.44
C ALA A 85 1.64 -19.03 15.44
N GLU A 86 0.67 -19.87 15.79
CA GLU A 86 0.28 -21.04 14.98
C GLU A 86 -0.20 -20.68 13.56
N ASP A 87 -0.79 -19.50 13.38
CA ASP A 87 -1.28 -19.00 12.08
C ASP A 87 -0.22 -18.21 11.27
N ALA A 88 0.97 -18.01 11.84
CA ALA A 88 1.98 -17.09 11.30
C ALA A 88 2.69 -17.64 10.04
N ILE A 89 2.77 -18.96 9.88
CA ILE A 89 3.39 -19.60 8.71
C ILE A 89 2.30 -20.11 7.77
N ARG A 90 2.21 -19.53 6.57
CA ARG A 90 1.16 -19.84 5.59
C ARG A 90 1.79 -20.25 4.27
N THR A 91 1.35 -21.35 3.67
CA THR A 91 1.82 -21.73 2.32
C THR A 91 1.11 -20.87 1.28
N LEU A 92 1.87 -20.15 0.45
CA LEU A 92 1.34 -19.34 -0.66
C LEU A 92 1.17 -20.16 -1.93
N SER A 93 2.18 -20.94 -2.31
CA SER A 93 2.13 -21.80 -3.51
C SER A 93 3.03 -23.04 -3.37
N VAL A 94 2.70 -24.07 -4.14
CA VAL A 94 3.52 -25.27 -4.32
C VAL A 94 3.41 -25.69 -5.78
N ASP A 95 4.47 -25.52 -6.54
CA ASP A 95 4.46 -25.57 -8.00
C ASP A 95 5.55 -26.51 -8.52
N MET A 96 5.34 -27.02 -9.73
CA MET A 96 6.32 -27.85 -10.44
C MET A 96 6.31 -27.51 -11.93
N GLN A 97 7.48 -27.13 -12.46
CA GLN A 97 7.64 -26.73 -13.85
C GLN A 97 8.83 -27.46 -14.53
N PRO A 98 8.69 -27.89 -15.79
CA PRO A 98 9.80 -28.42 -16.57
C PRO A 98 10.78 -27.30 -16.97
N GLU A 99 12.06 -27.47 -16.66
CA GLU A 99 13.13 -26.59 -17.15
C GLU A 99 13.63 -27.09 -18.52
N PHE A 100 13.85 -26.17 -19.46
CA PHE A 100 14.36 -26.49 -20.80
C PHE A 100 15.59 -25.65 -21.13
N ASP A 101 16.64 -26.30 -21.62
CA ASP A 101 17.77 -25.63 -22.26
C ASP A 101 17.47 -25.44 -23.75
N TRP A 102 17.88 -24.28 -24.29
CA TRP A 102 17.68 -23.91 -25.69
C TRP A 102 19.05 -23.73 -26.38
N ALA A 103 19.35 -24.59 -27.34
CA ALA A 103 20.63 -24.56 -28.07
C ALA A 103 20.42 -24.88 -29.56
N ASN A 104 21.06 -24.12 -30.45
CA ASN A 104 21.04 -24.34 -31.90
C ASN A 104 19.63 -24.52 -32.50
N GLY A 105 18.65 -23.74 -32.01
CA GLY A 105 17.24 -23.83 -32.43
C GLY A 105 16.45 -25.01 -31.87
N LYS A 106 17.05 -25.85 -31.01
CA LYS A 106 16.42 -27.01 -30.39
C LYS A 106 16.13 -26.77 -28.90
N GLN A 107 14.89 -27.00 -28.49
CA GLN A 107 14.48 -27.15 -27.10
C GLN A 107 14.87 -28.54 -26.60
N THR A 108 15.51 -28.63 -25.43
CA THR A 108 15.84 -29.91 -24.76
C THR A 108 15.43 -29.84 -23.29
N LEU A 109 14.70 -30.86 -22.81
CA LEU A 109 14.31 -30.94 -21.40
C LEU A 109 15.57 -31.12 -20.53
N ARG A 110 15.80 -30.17 -19.61
CA ARG A 110 16.89 -30.17 -18.64
C ARG A 110 16.52 -30.97 -17.39
N GLY A 111 15.27 -30.79 -16.94
CA GLY A 111 14.71 -31.44 -15.76
C GLY A 111 13.42 -30.76 -15.31
N TYR A 112 13.16 -30.81 -14.01
CA TYR A 112 11.99 -30.26 -13.34
C TYR A 112 12.43 -29.47 -12.12
N LEU A 113 11.93 -28.25 -12.01
CA LEU A 113 12.01 -27.40 -10.83
C LEU A 113 10.73 -27.58 -10.02
N ALA A 114 10.87 -27.95 -8.75
CA ALA A 114 9.80 -27.90 -7.76
C ALA A 114 10.06 -26.73 -6.79
N SER A 115 9.07 -25.87 -6.62
CA SER A 115 9.13 -24.67 -5.79
C SER A 115 8.01 -24.66 -4.75
N ASN A 116 8.29 -24.20 -3.54
CA ASN A 116 7.33 -24.12 -2.44
C ASN A 116 7.54 -22.81 -1.70
N VAL A 117 6.53 -21.96 -1.70
CA VAL A 117 6.58 -20.59 -1.17
C VAL A 117 5.71 -20.50 0.06
N ILE A 118 6.29 -19.99 1.15
CA ILE A 118 5.60 -19.67 2.39
C ILE A 118 5.68 -18.17 2.68
N ASP A 119 4.68 -17.66 3.37
CA ASP A 119 4.67 -16.38 4.05
C ASP A 119 4.84 -16.61 5.56
N VAL A 120 5.64 -15.76 6.20
CA VAL A 120 5.98 -15.84 7.62
C VAL A 120 5.73 -14.49 8.27
N ARG A 121 4.65 -14.41 9.05
CA ARG A 121 4.28 -13.24 9.86
C ARG A 121 5.15 -13.17 11.11
N LEU A 122 5.71 -11.99 11.39
CA LEU A 122 6.56 -11.69 12.53
C LEU A 122 5.99 -10.50 13.30
N ASP A 123 5.60 -10.72 14.56
CA ASP A 123 5.14 -9.67 15.49
C ASP A 123 6.30 -8.94 16.20
N ASP A 124 7.54 -9.43 16.04
CA ASP A 124 8.75 -8.75 16.50
C ASP A 124 9.61 -8.35 15.31
N VAL A 125 9.50 -7.07 14.94
CA VAL A 125 10.23 -6.44 13.83
C VAL A 125 11.75 -6.45 14.04
N ALA A 126 12.23 -6.52 15.29
CA ALA A 126 13.67 -6.56 15.57
C ALA A 126 14.30 -7.93 15.24
N ARG A 127 13.50 -9.01 15.23
CA ARG A 127 13.98 -10.39 15.01
C ARG A 127 13.98 -10.85 13.55
N VAL A 128 13.58 -9.98 12.61
CA VAL A 128 13.50 -10.31 11.18
C VAL A 128 14.83 -10.85 10.63
N GLY A 129 15.97 -10.26 11.02
CA GLY A 129 17.29 -10.74 10.60
C GLY A 129 17.61 -12.16 11.09
N GLU A 130 17.36 -12.42 12.38
CA GLU A 130 17.56 -13.75 13.01
C GLU A 130 16.74 -14.83 12.29
N VAL A 131 15.50 -14.51 11.90
CA VAL A 131 14.61 -15.40 11.14
C VAL A 131 15.12 -15.65 9.72
N VAL A 132 15.53 -14.59 9.01
CA VAL A 132 16.06 -14.68 7.64
C VAL A 132 17.32 -15.54 7.59
N ASP A 133 18.29 -15.28 8.48
CA ASP A 133 19.52 -16.06 8.57
C ASP A 133 19.23 -17.55 8.86
N ALA A 134 18.24 -17.83 9.71
CA ALA A 134 17.87 -19.20 10.07
C ALA A 134 17.15 -19.99 8.96
N VAL A 135 16.40 -19.34 8.06
CA VAL A 135 15.79 -20.02 6.90
C VAL A 135 16.79 -20.21 5.76
N VAL A 136 17.70 -19.25 5.53
CA VAL A 136 18.81 -19.42 4.57
C VAL A 136 19.73 -20.56 5.03
N ALA A 137 20.03 -20.64 6.33
CA ALA A 137 20.77 -21.76 6.92
C ALA A 137 20.00 -23.11 6.91
N ALA A 138 18.76 -23.15 6.42
CA ALA A 138 17.99 -24.36 6.17
C ALA A 138 17.90 -24.75 4.68
N GLY A 139 18.44 -23.92 3.76
CA GLY A 139 18.44 -24.16 2.32
C GLY A 139 17.32 -23.47 1.53
N ALA A 140 16.74 -22.38 2.07
CA ALA A 140 15.98 -21.41 1.28
C ALA A 140 16.92 -20.38 0.63
#